data_AF-A0A8T4MH77-F1
#
_entry.id   AF-A0A8T4MH77-F1
#
_cell.length_a   1.000
_cell.length_b   1.000
_cell.length_c   1.000
_cell.angle_alpha   90.00
_cell.angle_beta   90.00
_cell.angle_gamma   90.00
#
_symmetry.space_group_name_H-M   'P 1'
#
loop_
_entity.id
_entity.type
_entity.pdbx_description
1 polymer ?
#
loop_
_entity_poly.entity_id
_entity_poly.type
_entity_poly.pdbx_seq_one_letter_code
_entity_poly.pdbx_strand_id
1 'polypeptide(L)'
;MPITEKSQEALEFNKNNKKELREIRFLPQNIDFSTITNIYGNKVAIFSLKHGIFGVLIDNSEIADNQKKIFDILWRIAKRS
;
A
#
# COMPACT_ATOMS: atom_id res chain seq x y z
N MET A 1 5.27 -3.67 0.77
CA MET A 1 4.99 -2.95 2.04
C MET A 1 3.75 -2.10 1.82
N PRO A 2 2.70 -2.18 2.65
CA PRO A 2 1.45 -1.46 2.45
C PRO A 2 1.45 -0.07 3.12
N ILE A 3 0.87 0.90 2.41
CA ILE A 3 0.46 2.21 2.93
C ILE A 3 -1.06 2.15 3.11
N THR A 4 -1.56 2.58 4.27
CA THR A 4 -2.99 2.46 4.63
C THR A 4 -3.43 3.66 5.47
N GLU A 5 -4.72 3.98 5.42
CA GLU A 5 -5.36 4.97 6.30
C GLU A 5 -5.23 4.54 7.77
N LYS A 6 -5.18 5.51 8.69
CA LYS A 6 -5.15 5.24 10.12
C LYS A 6 -6.54 4.81 10.64
N SER A 7 -6.86 3.52 10.50
CA SER A 7 -8.04 2.88 11.10
C SER A 7 -7.67 2.02 12.33
N GLN A 8 -8.66 1.64 13.15
CA GLN A 8 -8.45 0.71 14.27
C GLN A 8 -7.91 -0.65 13.79
N GLU A 9 -8.38 -1.13 12.63
CA GLU A 9 -7.92 -2.36 11.99
C GLU A 9 -6.43 -2.27 11.59
N ALA A 10 -6.01 -1.11 11.06
CA ALA A 10 -4.63 -0.89 10.67
C ALA A 10 -3.67 -0.79 11.89
N LEU A 11 -4.19 -0.41 13.07
CA LEU A 11 -3.44 -0.43 14.33
C LEU A 11 -3.26 -1.86 14.88
N GLU A 12 -4.26 -2.74 14.72
CA GLU A 12 -4.12 -4.15 15.10
C GLU A 12 -3.12 -4.88 14.21
N PHE A 13 -3.13 -4.60 12.91
CA PHE A 13 -2.14 -5.13 11.96
C PHE A 13 -0.70 -4.70 12.30
N ASN A 14 -0.54 -3.55 12.96
CA ASN A 14 0.77 -3.02 13.35
C ASN A 14 1.42 -3.81 14.51
N LYS A 15 0.64 -4.53 15.33
CA LYS A 15 1.17 -5.23 16.51
C LYS A 15 2.22 -6.31 16.19
N ASN A 16 2.17 -6.89 14.98
CA ASN A 16 3.10 -7.96 14.56
C ASN A 16 4.27 -7.47 13.68
N ASN A 17 4.37 -6.17 13.37
CA ASN A 17 5.36 -5.64 12.42
C ASN A 17 6.81 -6.01 12.75
N LYS A 18 7.19 -6.00 14.04
CA LYS A 18 8.54 -6.38 14.47
C LYS A 18 8.88 -7.85 14.19
N LYS A 19 7.87 -8.74 14.19
CA LYS A 19 8.03 -10.16 13.92
C LYS A 19 8.02 -10.46 12.43
N GLU A 20 7.31 -9.66 11.65
CA GLU A 20 7.12 -9.83 10.20
C GLU A 20 8.13 -9.02 9.35
N LEU A 21 9.10 -8.34 9.98
CA LEU A 21 10.11 -7.51 9.30
C LEU A 21 9.51 -6.50 8.30
N ARG A 22 8.34 -5.95 8.65
CA ARG A 22 7.57 -5.03 7.81
C ARG A 22 7.48 -3.65 8.45
N GLU A 23 7.54 -2.61 7.61
CA GLU A 23 7.16 -1.26 7.98
C GLU A 23 5.73 -0.93 7.51
N ILE A 24 4.98 -0.22 8.35
CA ILE A 24 3.69 0.39 8.01
C ILE A 24 3.82 1.88 8.26
N ARG A 25 3.34 2.70 7.32
CA ARG A 25 3.19 4.14 7.51
C ARG A 25 1.76 4.54 7.22
N PHE A 26 1.31 5.56 7.95
CA PHE A 26 -0.04 6.08 7.83
C PHE A 26 -0.01 7.40 7.08
N LEU A 27 -0.89 7.53 6.11
CA LEU A 27 -1.11 8.79 5.40
C LEU A 27 -2.00 9.72 6.23
N PRO A 28 -1.96 11.04 5.95
CA PRO A 28 -2.86 11.99 6.59
C PRO A 28 -4.32 11.71 6.18
N GLN A 29 -5.27 12.09 7.04
CA GLN A 29 -6.71 11.75 6.90
C GLN A 29 -7.39 12.25 5.61
N ASN A 30 -6.76 13.14 4.85
CA ASN A 30 -7.31 13.68 3.61
C ASN A 30 -6.93 12.87 2.36
N ILE A 31 -6.19 11.77 2.51
CA ILE A 31 -5.80 10.89 1.39
C ILE A 31 -6.39 9.50 1.64
N ASP A 32 -7.53 9.21 1.00
CA ASP A 32 -8.18 7.90 1.01
C ASP A 32 -7.78 7.09 -0.24
N PHE A 33 -7.49 5.81 -0.03
CA PHE A 33 -7.28 4.83 -1.09
C PHE A 33 -8.42 3.81 -1.06
N SER A 34 -9.25 3.83 -2.10
CA SER A 34 -10.32 2.83 -2.28
C SER A 34 -9.83 1.48 -2.81
N THR A 35 -8.53 1.37 -3.12
CA THR A 35 -7.90 0.17 -3.68
C THR A 35 -6.62 -0.20 -2.94
N ILE A 36 -6.27 -1.47 -2.97
CA ILE A 36 -5.01 -1.99 -2.45
C ILE A 36 -4.06 -2.18 -3.63
N THR A 37 -2.90 -1.52 -3.59
CA THR A 37 -1.84 -1.68 -4.60
C THR A 37 -0.64 -2.39 -3.99
N ASN A 38 -0.23 -3.50 -4.63
CA ASN A 38 0.96 -4.27 -4.28
C ASN A 38 1.95 -4.24 -5.44
N ILE A 39 3.21 -3.91 -5.15
CA ILE A 39 4.30 -3.84 -6.13
C ILE A 39 5.35 -4.88 -5.74
N TYR A 40 5.72 -5.76 -6.67
CA TYR A 40 6.73 -6.81 -6.44
C TYR A 40 7.43 -7.22 -7.74
N GLY A 41 8.77 -7.15 -7.75
CA GLY A 41 9.55 -7.32 -8.98
C GLY A 41 9.06 -6.38 -10.08
N ASN A 42 8.75 -6.93 -11.24
CA ASN A 42 8.19 -6.19 -12.39
C ASN A 42 6.65 -6.22 -12.44
N LYS A 43 5.98 -6.57 -11.33
CA LYS A 43 4.53 -6.73 -11.28
C LYS A 43 3.86 -5.74 -10.35
N VAL A 44 2.67 -5.32 -10.75
CA VAL A 44 1.76 -4.50 -9.95
C VAL A 44 0.41 -5.20 -9.88
N ALA A 45 -0.07 -5.46 -8.67
CA ALA A 45 -1.41 -5.98 -8.42
C ALA A 45 -2.25 -4.90 -7.75
N ILE A 46 -3.41 -4.58 -8.32
CA ILE A 46 -4.37 -3.61 -7.79
C ILE A 46 -5.67 -4.33 -7.50
N PHE A 47 -6.19 -4.19 -6.28
CA PHE A 47 -7.44 -4.81 -5.84
C PHE A 47 -8.45 -3.75 -5.40
N SER A 48 -9.68 -3.87 -5.88
CA SER A 48 -10.85 -3.17 -5.36
C SER A 48 -11.67 -4.14 -4.53
N LEU A 49 -12.01 -3.74 -3.30
CA LEU A 49 -12.73 -4.60 -2.35
C LEU A 49 -14.13 -4.09 -2.00
N LYS A 50 -14.45 -2.81 -2.26
CA LYS A 50 -15.67 -2.14 -1.76
C LYS A 50 -16.96 -2.54 -2.49
N HIS A 51 -16.92 -2.91 -3.77
CA HIS A 51 -18.12 -3.15 -4.60
C HIS A 51 -18.08 -4.48 -5.36
N GLY A 52 -17.46 -5.49 -4.74
CA GLY A 52 -17.10 -6.76 -5.38
C GLY A 52 -15.59 -6.87 -5.50
N ILE A 53 -15.07 -8.07 -5.22
CA ILE A 53 -13.63 -8.35 -5.28
C ILE A 53 -13.24 -8.37 -6.76
N PHE A 54 -12.54 -7.33 -7.20
CA PHE A 54 -11.98 -7.22 -8.53
C PHE A 54 -10.50 -6.87 -8.43
N GLY A 55 -9.68 -7.46 -9.30
CA GLY A 55 -8.25 -7.22 -9.31
C GLY A 55 -7.65 -7.23 -10.70
N VAL A 56 -6.59 -6.46 -10.87
CA VAL A 56 -5.77 -6.43 -12.08
C VAL A 56 -4.34 -6.74 -11.70
N LEU A 57 -3.71 -7.66 -12.44
CA LEU A 57 -2.28 -7.93 -12.37
C LEU A 57 -1.63 -7.40 -13.65
N ILE A 58 -0.66 -6.52 -13.49
CA ILE A 58 0.13 -5.95 -14.57
C ILE A 58 1.55 -6.48 -14.46
N ASP A 59 2.07 -7.07 -15.53
CA ASP A 59 3.44 -7.60 -15.62
C ASP A 59 4.25 -6.77 -16.63
N ASN A 60 4.87 -5.71 -16.14
CA ASN A 60 5.60 -4.75 -16.95
C ASN A 60 6.57 -3.95 -16.07
N SER A 61 7.85 -3.95 -16.41
CA SER A 61 8.90 -3.30 -15.62
C SER A 61 8.73 -1.77 -15.55
N GLU A 62 8.36 -1.12 -16.65
CA GLU A 62 8.19 0.33 -16.70
C GLU A 62 7.02 0.79 -15.82
N ILE A 63 5.91 0.05 -15.84
CA ILE A 63 4.75 0.33 -14.98
C ILE A 63 5.10 0.08 -13.51
N ALA A 64 5.81 -1.01 -13.20
CA ALA A 64 6.24 -1.31 -11.84
C ALA A 64 7.19 -0.23 -11.29
N ASP A 65 8.16 0.24 -12.09
CA ASP A 65 9.07 1.31 -11.72
C ASP A 65 8.35 2.63 -11.49
N ASN A 66 7.38 2.97 -12.35
CA ASN A 66 6.59 4.18 -12.18
C ASN A 66 5.72 4.13 -10.91
N GLN A 67 5.07 2.99 -10.64
CA GLN A 67 4.30 2.81 -9.41
C GLN A 67 5.17 2.82 -8.16
N LYS A 68 6.39 2.29 -8.25
CA LYS A 68 7.36 2.38 -7.14
C LYS A 68 7.72 3.83 -6.84
N LYS A 69 7.91 4.69 -7.84
CA LYS A 69 8.16 6.12 -7.63
C LYS A 69 6.98 6.81 -6.94
N ILE A 70 5.75 6.49 -7.35
CA ILE A 70 4.53 6.99 -6.68
C ILE A 70 4.51 6.53 -5.21
N PHE A 71 4.77 5.25 -4.96
CA PHE A 71 4.89 4.69 -3.62
C PHE A 71 5.96 5.43 -2.80
N ASP A 72 7.16 5.67 -3.34
CA ASP A 72 8.25 6.34 -2.63
C ASP A 72 7.89 7.79 -2.24
N ILE A 73 7.15 8.51 -3.09
CA ILE A 73 6.62 9.84 -2.78
C ILE A 73 5.63 9.75 -1.61
N LEU A 74 4.67 8.83 -1.69
CA LEU A 74 3.69 8.59 -0.63
C LEU A 74 4.38 8.17 0.68
N TRP A 75 5.43 7.35 0.59
CA TRP A 75 6.21 6.87 1.72
C TRP A 75 6.93 8.01 2.45
N ARG A 76 7.44 9.00 1.71
CA ARG A 76 8.09 10.19 2.28
C ARG A 76 7.12 11.12 3.01
N ILE A 77 5.89 11.25 2.51
CA ILE A 77 4.87 12.09 3.16
C ILE A 77 4.16 11.38 4.33
N ALA A 78 4.11 10.04 4.29
CA ALA A 78 3.51 9.24 5.34
C ALA A 78 4.36 9.32 6.62
N LYS A 79 3.71 9.57 7.75
CA LYS A 79 4.41 9.67 9.05
C LYS A 79 4.61 8.26 9.62
N ARG A 80 5.80 8.01 10.18
CA ARG A 80 6.01 6.86 11.08
C ARG A 80 5.24 7.14 12.37
N SER A 81 4.33 6.25 12.73
CA SER A 81 3.65 6.22 14.04
C SER A 81 4.42 5.35 15.01
#